data_AF-A0A7W0XTF8-F1
#
_entry.id   AF-A0A7W0XTF8-F1
#
_cell.length_a   1.000
_cell.length_b   1.000
_cell.length_c   1.000
_cell.angle_alpha   90.00
_cell.angle_beta   90.00
_cell.angle_gamma   90.00
#
_symmetry.space_group_name_H-M   'P 1'
#
loop_
_entity.id
_entity.type
_entity.pdbx_description
1 polymer ?
#
loop_
_entity_poly.entity_id
_entity_poly.type
_entity_poly.pdbx_seq_one_letter_code
_entity_poly.pdbx_strand_id
1 'polypeptide(L)' 'AGALLRIADGVVLLPGADGRAAALLAELPQPFTLSAARQRLGTSRRVAVPLLELLARQGRTRRTADGEHEVVG' A
#
# COMPACT_ATOMS: atom_id res chain seq x y z
N ALA A 1 22.08 10.98 -2.38
CA ALA A 1 21.54 9.98 -3.32
C ALA A 1 20.29 9.36 -2.70
N GLY A 2 19.15 9.35 -3.42
CA GLY A 2 17.88 8.84 -2.88
C GLY A 2 17.82 7.30 -2.90
N ALA A 3 17.56 6.67 -1.76
CA ALA A 3 17.48 5.22 -1.65
C ALA A 3 16.16 4.71 -2.26
N LEU A 4 16.24 3.87 -3.29
CA LEU A 4 15.08 3.17 -3.81
C LEU A 4 14.74 1.97 -2.91
N LEU A 5 13.49 1.87 -2.46
CA LEU A 5 13.04 0.72 -1.68
C LEU A 5 12.50 -0.36 -2.61
N ARG A 6 13.18 -1.50 -2.68
CA ARG A 6 12.68 -2.66 -3.44
C ARG A 6 11.64 -3.39 -2.60
N ILE A 7 10.41 -3.48 -3.11
CA ILE A 7 9.29 -4.13 -2.41
C ILE A 7 8.91 -5.48 -3.03
N ALA A 8 9.30 -5.72 -4.28
CA ALA A 8 9.20 -7.01 -4.97
C ALA A 8 10.15 -7.04 -6.16
N ASP A 9 10.26 -8.18 -6.85
CA ASP A 9 11.05 -8.29 -8.07
C ASP A 9 10.62 -7.27 -9.13
N GLY A 10 11.53 -6.37 -9.47
CA GLY A 10 11.30 -5.30 -10.43
C GLY A 10 10.40 -4.16 -9.94
N VAL A 11 10.03 -4.12 -8.66
CA VAL A 11 9.21 -3.04 -8.09
C VAL A 11 10.03 -2.25 -7.08
N VAL A 12 10.33 -1.00 -7.43
CA VAL A 12 11.04 -0.04 -6.59
C VAL A 12 10.14 1.14 -6.27
N LEU A 13 10.18 1.59 -5.01
CA LEU A 13 9.53 2.79 -4.55
C LEU A 13 10.55 3.91 -4.39
N LEU A 14 10.14 5.13 -4.76
CA LEU A 14 10.88 6.33 -4.40
C LEU A 14 10.80 6.54 -2.87
N PRO A 15 11.80 7.20 -2.26
CA PRO A 15 11.72 7.65 -0.87
C PRO A 15 10.39 8.38 -0.59
N GLY A 16 9.71 8.01 0.50
CA GLY A 16 8.45 8.62 0.93
C GLY A 16 7.21 8.25 0.11
N ALA A 17 7.32 7.34 -0.87
CA ALA A 17 6.17 6.85 -1.62
C ALA A 17 5.20 6.02 -0.75
N ASP A 18 5.71 5.37 0.29
CA ASP A 18 4.95 4.66 1.31
C ASP A 18 4.02 5.60 2.10
N GLY A 19 4.53 6.76 2.51
CA GLY A 19 3.73 7.76 3.25
C GLY A 19 2.63 8.35 2.38
N ARG A 20 2.95 8.70 1.14
CA ARG A 20 1.96 9.18 0.17
C ARG A 20 0.91 8.11 -0.17
N ALA A 21 1.32 6.85 -0.31
CA ALA A 21 0.38 5.76 -0.57
C ALA A 21 -0.61 5.58 0.59
N ALA A 22 -0.13 5.59 1.84
CA ALA A 22 -0.99 5.50 3.01
C ALA A 22 -2.02 6.64 3.07
N ALA A 23 -1.59 7.87 2.77
CA ALA A 23 -2.49 9.03 2.72
C ALA A 23 -3.60 8.87 1.66
N LEU A 24 -3.26 8.44 0.44
CA LEU A 24 -4.25 8.22 -0.61
C LEU A 24 -5.22 7.09 -0.27
N LEU A 25 -4.75 6.04 0.39
CA LEU A 25 -5.58 4.91 0.82
C LEU A 25 -6.51 5.26 1.98
N ALA A 26 -6.13 6.21 2.84
CA ALA A 26 -6.98 6.71 3.92
C ALA A 26 -8.23 7.45 3.42
N GLU A 27 -8.23 7.93 2.17
CA GLU A 27 -9.40 8.56 1.54
C GLU A 27 -10.46 7.56 1.06
N LEU A 28 -10.14 6.26 1.02
CA LEU A 28 -11.11 5.23 0.67
C LEU A 28 -12.03 4.92 1.87
N PRO A 29 -13.28 4.48 1.64
CA PRO A 29 -14.07 3.82 2.68
C PRO A 29 -13.28 2.66 3.29
N GLN A 30 -13.27 2.58 4.62
CA GLN A 30 -12.56 1.54 5.38
C GLN A 30 -13.57 0.51 5.91
N PRO A 31 -13.25 -0.79 5.89
CA PRO A 31 -12.14 -1.41 5.16
C PRO A 31 -12.26 -1.29 3.64
N PHE A 32 -11.12 -1.39 2.93
CA PHE A 32 -11.07 -1.39 1.48
C PHE A 32 -10.50 -2.69 0.90
N THR A 33 -10.98 -3.02 -0.29
CA THR A 33 -10.51 -4.17 -1.07
C THR A 33 -9.17 -3.88 -1.77
N LEU A 34 -8.43 -4.92 -2.12
CA LEU A 34 -7.24 -4.80 -2.96
C LEU A 34 -7.54 -4.15 -4.32
N SER A 35 -8.72 -4.38 -4.89
CA SER A 35 -9.14 -3.72 -6.14
C SER A 35 -9.32 -2.22 -5.97
N ALA A 36 -9.93 -1.77 -4.86
CA ALA A 36 -10.08 -0.35 -4.55
C ALA A 36 -8.71 0.33 -4.36
N ALA A 37 -7.80 -0.30 -3.62
CA ALA A 37 -6.43 0.19 -3.46
C ALA A 37 -5.70 0.36 -4.81
N ARG A 38 -5.79 -0.65 -5.69
CA ARG A 38 -5.20 -0.59 -7.03
C ARG A 38 -5.73 0.58 -7.86
N GLN A 39 -7.04 0.80 -7.84
CA GLN A 39 -7.69 1.90 -8.55
C GLN A 39 -7.25 3.25 -7.99
N ARG A 40 -7.27 3.42 -6.67
CA ARG A 40 -6.86 4.68 -6.00
C ARG A 40 -5.41 5.04 -6.26
N LEU A 41 -4.53 4.05 -6.30
CA LEU A 41 -3.09 4.21 -6.51
C LEU A 41 -2.69 4.18 -8.01
N GLY A 42 -3.63 3.94 -8.92
CA GLY A 42 -3.35 3.86 -10.36
C GLY A 42 -2.33 2.78 -10.72
N THR A 43 -2.40 1.62 -10.05
CA THR A 43 -1.35 0.58 -10.16
C THR A 43 -1.89 -0.84 -10.35
N SER A 44 -0.98 -1.78 -10.61
CA SER A 44 -1.29 -3.20 -10.82
C SER A 44 -1.27 -3.99 -9.52
N ARG A 45 -1.80 -5.22 -9.55
CA ARG A 45 -1.72 -6.15 -8.41
C ARG A 45 -0.27 -6.47 -8.02
N ARG A 46 0.61 -6.63 -9.00
CA ARG A 46 2.05 -6.89 -8.80
C ARG A 46 2.74 -5.80 -7.96
N VAL A 47 2.21 -4.58 -7.99
CA VAL A 47 2.73 -3.44 -7.22
C VAL A 47 1.93 -3.22 -5.93
N ALA A 48 0.60 -3.29 -5.99
CA ALA A 48 -0.26 -3.01 -4.85
C ALA A 48 -0.09 -4.01 -3.70
N VAL A 49 0.06 -5.30 -4.01
CA VAL A 49 0.26 -6.34 -2.98
C VAL A 49 1.54 -6.09 -2.16
N PRO A 50 2.74 -6.01 -2.76
CA PRO A 50 3.95 -5.77 -1.98
C PRO A 50 3.97 -4.40 -1.30
N LEU A 51 3.28 -3.40 -1.85
CA LEU A 51 3.12 -2.11 -1.20
C LEU A 51 2.25 -2.22 0.07
N LEU A 52 1.10 -2.91 0.01
CA LEU A 52 0.25 -3.13 1.19
C LEU A 52 0.94 -4.01 2.24
N GLU A 53 1.73 -5.00 1.82
CA GLU A 53 2.57 -5.79 2.72
C GLU A 53 3.64 -4.94 3.42
N LEU A 54 4.30 -4.04 2.69
CA LEU A 54 5.24 -3.08 3.27
C LEU A 54 4.53 -2.17 4.29
N LEU A 55 3.40 -1.57 3.90
CA LEU A 55 2.63 -0.68 4.77
C LEU A 55 2.14 -1.41 6.03
N ALA A 56 1.78 -2.69 5.91
CA ALA A 56 1.41 -3.52 7.05
C ALA A 56 2.60 -3.77 7.99
N ARG A 57 3.77 -4.11 7.43
CA ARG A 57 5.01 -4.28 8.21
C ARG A 57 5.46 -2.99 8.90
N GLN A 58 5.14 -1.84 8.32
CA GLN A 58 5.41 -0.53 8.89
C GLN A 58 4.32 -0.06 9.87
N GLY A 59 3.27 -0.85 10.10
CA GLY A 59 2.17 -0.49 10.99
C GLY A 59 1.33 0.69 10.49
N ARG A 60 1.23 0.88 9.17
CA ARG A 60 0.40 1.91 8.52
C ARG A 60 -0.90 1.36 7.93
N THR A 61 -0.93 0.06 7.65
CA THR A 61 -2.16 -0.65 7.28
C THR A 61 -2.26 -1.95 8.06
N ARG A 62 -3.45 -2.54 8.12
CA ARG A 62 -3.65 -3.93 8.58
C ARG A 62 -4.56 -4.68 7.63
N ARG A 63 -4.42 -6.01 7.59
CA ARG A 63 -5.35 -6.88 6.87
C ARG A 63 -6.42 -7.37 7.84
N THR A 64 -7.68 -7.32 7.43
CA THR A 64 -8.82 -7.80 8.22
C THR A 64 -9.00 -9.31 8.10
N ALA A 65 -9.85 -9.90 8.96
CA ALA A 65 -10.20 -11.32 8.90
C ALA A 65 -10.87 -11.69 7.56
N ASP A 66 -11.64 -10.76 6.98
CA ASP A 66 -12.33 -10.92 5.70
C ASP A 66 -11.40 -10.73 4.48
N GLY A 67 -10.12 -10.46 4.73
CA GLY A 67 -9.10 -10.33 3.68
C GLY A 67 -9.02 -8.94 3.05
N GLU A 68 -9.77 -7.97 3.58
CA GLU A 68 -9.69 -6.55 3.22
C GLU A 68 -8.57 -5.84 3.99
N HIS A 69 -8.39 -4.54 3.73
CA HIS A 69 -7.30 -3.75 4.30
C HIS A 69 -7.86 -2.48 4.94
N GLU A 70 -7.23 -2.05 6.02
CA GLU A 70 -7.56 -0.80 6.70
C GLU A 70 -6.29 -0.01 6.94
N VAL A 71 -6.35 1.32 6.80
CA VAL A 71 -5.30 2.20 7.31
C VAL A 71 -5.36 2.19 8.84
N VAL A 72 -4.20 2.10 9.49
CA VAL A 72 -4.09 2.17 10.95
C VAL A 72 -3.31 3.43 11.33
N GLY A 73 -3.85 4.19 12.29
CA GLY A 73 -3.34 5.51 12.68
C GLY A 73 -4.39 6.59 12.52
#